data_AF-A0A2V7KVJ8-F1
#
_entry.id   AF-A0A2V7KVJ8-F1
#
_cell.length_a   1.000
_cell.length_b   1.000
_cell.length_c   1.000
_cell.angle_alpha   90.00
_cell.angle_beta   90.00
_cell.angle_gamma   90.00
#
_symmetry.space_group_name_H-M   'P 1'
#
loop_
_entity.id
_entity.type
_entity.pdbx_description
1 polymer ?
#
loop_
_entity_poly.entity_id
_entity_poly.type
_entity_poly.pdbx_seq_one_letter_code
_entity_poly.pdbx_strand_id
1 'polypeptide(L)'
;MRPLYCIPLLLGLAGCDSSDQNFQPGVVEWMEWPAEVRAATPFEVRLLLPFPSCHQWVYEPRVGVDESAVTFEPYFLVDKGEPVCLPTEQVHVSAFVPNFMLDTLGSAPGLATPSARTFEIRATADVYASAPSPGVSSPVRTFGNVIARPTDPDTTLRNAGGMVVLQFDIEGCALIRPAGSYNPGLGIVLEDQADTVGLNWVFVRGYIHNAAVPVCGQTRVFHLESRN
;
A
#
# COMPACT_ATOMS: atom_id res chain seq x y z
N MET A 1 -59.19 37.00 -18.45
CA MET A 1 -58.32 36.36 -17.45
C MET A 1 -58.34 34.86 -17.73
N ARG A 2 -57.23 34.31 -18.25
CA ARG A 2 -57.03 32.87 -18.51
C ARG A 2 -55.90 32.40 -17.59
N PRO A 3 -56.08 31.38 -16.74
CA PRO A 3 -54.95 30.78 -16.05
C PRO A 3 -54.31 29.72 -16.97
N LEU A 4 -53.01 29.87 -17.19
CA LEU A 4 -52.15 28.90 -17.86
C LEU A 4 -51.96 27.70 -16.93
N TYR A 5 -52.25 26.50 -17.45
CA TYR A 5 -51.86 25.23 -16.84
C TYR A 5 -50.34 25.08 -16.91
N CYS A 6 -49.66 25.02 -15.77
CA CYS A 6 -48.27 24.55 -15.70
C CYS A 6 -48.25 23.06 -15.35
N ILE A 7 -47.77 22.26 -16.30
CA ILE A 7 -47.42 20.84 -16.12
C ILE A 7 -46.12 20.81 -15.30
N PRO A 8 -46.02 20.08 -14.18
CA PRO A 8 -44.73 19.85 -13.54
C PRO A 8 -43.97 18.82 -14.38
N LEU A 9 -42.94 19.29 -15.09
CA LEU A 9 -41.90 18.44 -15.64
C LEU A 9 -41.15 17.79 -14.47
N LEU A 10 -41.51 16.55 -14.16
CA LEU A 10 -40.67 15.60 -13.43
C LEU A 10 -39.47 15.26 -14.33
N LEU A 11 -38.47 16.15 -14.34
CA LEU A 11 -37.13 15.81 -14.81
C LEU A 11 -36.52 14.87 -13.77
N GLY A 12 -36.63 13.57 -14.05
CA GLY A 12 -35.82 12.56 -13.38
C GLY A 12 -34.35 12.91 -13.56
N LEU A 13 -33.69 13.25 -12.45
CA LEU A 13 -32.24 13.26 -12.35
C LEU A 13 -31.75 11.81 -12.44
N ALA A 14 -31.77 11.24 -13.64
CA ALA A 14 -30.87 10.15 -14.01
C ALA A 14 -29.51 10.80 -14.29
N GLY A 15 -28.85 11.23 -13.22
CA GLY A 15 -27.54 11.87 -13.27
C GLY A 15 -26.45 10.83 -13.06
N CYS A 16 -25.73 10.54 -14.15
CA CYS A 16 -24.36 10.03 -14.18
C CYS A 16 -24.11 8.60 -13.71
N ASP A 17 -24.52 7.62 -14.52
CA ASP A 17 -23.83 6.32 -14.58
C ASP A 17 -23.03 6.23 -15.90
N SER A 18 -22.17 7.22 -16.13
CA SER A 18 -21.37 7.36 -17.35
C SER A 18 -19.91 7.70 -17.03
N SER A 19 -19.33 7.06 -16.01
CA SER A 19 -17.87 6.95 -16.03
C SER A 19 -17.53 5.80 -16.98
N ASP A 20 -16.76 6.11 -18.02
CA ASP A 20 -16.08 5.10 -18.85
C ASP A 20 -14.96 4.40 -18.06
N GLN A 21 -15.06 4.35 -16.72
CA GLN A 21 -14.05 3.85 -15.81
C GLN A 21 -14.61 2.70 -14.97
N ASN A 22 -13.76 1.71 -14.72
CA ASN A 22 -13.99 0.61 -13.82
C ASN A 22 -13.18 0.83 -12.54
N PHE A 23 -13.74 0.37 -11.42
CA PHE A 23 -13.02 0.26 -10.16
C PHE A 23 -12.18 -1.01 -10.16
N GLN A 24 -10.87 -0.87 -9.94
CA GLN A 24 -9.97 -1.98 -9.68
C GLN A 24 -9.41 -1.87 -8.27
N PRO A 25 -9.63 -2.86 -7.39
CA PRO A 25 -9.03 -2.86 -6.06
C PRO A 25 -7.51 -2.81 -6.14
N GLY A 26 -6.91 -1.90 -5.39
CA GLY A 26 -5.47 -1.88 -5.16
C GLY A 26 -5.12 -2.89 -4.07
N VAL A 27 -4.00 -3.57 -4.25
CA VAL A 27 -3.40 -4.42 -3.21
C VAL A 27 -2.16 -3.71 -2.69
N VAL A 28 -2.03 -3.64 -1.37
CA VAL A 28 -0.86 -3.12 -0.72
C VAL A 28 0.12 -4.27 -0.55
N GLU A 29 1.30 -4.11 -1.12
CA GLU A 29 2.35 -5.11 -1.05
C GLU A 29 3.31 -4.84 0.10
N TRP A 30 3.56 -3.56 0.39
CA TRP A 30 4.40 -3.13 1.50
C TRP A 30 3.86 -1.86 2.13
N MET A 31 3.95 -1.77 3.45
CA MET A 31 3.54 -0.61 4.23
C MET A 31 4.65 -0.19 5.19
N GLU A 32 4.79 1.11 5.39
CA GLU A 32 5.59 1.68 6.49
C GLU A 32 4.79 2.74 7.22
N TRP A 33 4.69 2.66 8.54
CA TRP A 33 3.95 3.59 9.38
C TRP A 33 4.70 3.90 10.68
N PRO A 34 4.43 5.02 11.35
CA PRO A 34 5.01 5.29 12.68
C PRO A 34 4.60 4.20 13.67
N ALA A 35 5.52 3.75 14.54
CA ALA A 35 5.17 2.81 15.60
C ALA A 35 4.18 3.44 16.60
N GLU A 36 4.34 4.74 16.84
CA GLU A 36 3.46 5.53 17.71
C GLU A 36 3.02 6.82 17.04
N VAL A 37 1.81 7.28 17.36
CA VAL A 37 1.22 8.50 16.82
C VAL A 37 0.58 9.32 17.93
N ARG A 38 0.54 10.64 17.76
CA ARG A 38 -0.21 11.49 18.68
C ARG A 38 -1.72 11.32 18.45
N ALA A 39 -2.47 11.15 19.53
CA ALA A 39 -3.91 11.00 19.49
C ALA A 39 -4.58 12.18 18.79
N ALA A 40 -5.67 11.89 18.07
CA ALA A 40 -6.44 12.85 17.27
C ALA A 40 -5.64 13.65 16.23
N THR A 41 -4.39 13.26 15.94
CA THR A 41 -3.55 13.88 14.91
C THR A 41 -3.43 12.93 13.71
N PRO A 42 -3.72 13.38 12.48
CA PRO A 42 -3.47 12.58 11.28
C PRO A 42 -2.00 12.17 11.17
N PHE A 43 -1.74 11.02 10.55
CA PHE A 43 -0.38 10.52 10.35
C PHE A 43 -0.21 9.88 8.97
N GLU A 44 1.03 9.89 8.48
CA GLU A 44 1.36 9.38 7.16
C GLU A 44 1.79 7.92 7.20
N VAL A 45 1.33 7.17 6.19
CA VAL A 45 1.69 5.77 5.95
C VAL A 45 2.18 5.66 4.52
N ARG A 46 3.41 5.15 4.34
CA ARG A 46 3.92 4.84 3.00
C ARG A 46 3.29 3.52 2.55
N LEU A 47 2.77 3.51 1.33
CA LEU A 47 2.15 2.34 0.70
C LEU A 47 2.89 2.07 -0.60
N LEU A 48 3.29 0.81 -0.81
CA LEU A 48 3.76 0.31 -2.10
C LEU A 48 2.71 -0.64 -2.67
N LEU A 49 2.22 -0.33 -3.87
CA LEU A 49 1.16 -1.09 -4.54
C LEU A 49 1.59 -1.43 -5.96
N PRO A 50 1.29 -2.62 -6.49
CA PRO A 50 1.50 -2.91 -7.90
C PRO A 50 0.50 -2.13 -8.76
N PHE A 51 0.96 -1.64 -9.92
CA PHE A 51 0.10 -1.02 -10.91
C PHE A 51 -0.78 -2.05 -11.63
N PRO A 52 -2.04 -1.71 -11.92
CA PRO A 52 -2.79 -2.47 -12.90
C PRO A 52 -2.11 -2.34 -14.27
N SER A 53 -1.69 -3.45 -14.85
CA SER A 53 -1.01 -3.47 -16.15
C SER A 53 -1.95 -3.02 -17.27
N CYS A 54 -1.41 -2.29 -18.26
CA CYS A 54 -2.03 -2.00 -19.55
C CYS A 54 -3.30 -1.11 -19.55
N HIS A 55 -3.48 -0.23 -18.57
CA HIS A 55 -4.54 0.79 -18.62
C HIS A 55 -4.00 2.18 -18.25
N GLN A 56 -4.69 3.23 -18.69
CA GLN A 56 -4.60 4.52 -18.01
C GLN A 56 -5.35 4.40 -16.68
N TRP A 57 -4.77 4.92 -15.60
CA TRP A 57 -5.32 4.76 -14.26
C TRP A 57 -5.19 6.05 -13.44
N VAL A 58 -6.11 6.21 -12.50
CA VAL A 58 -6.05 7.21 -11.43
C VAL A 58 -6.06 6.46 -10.10
N TYR A 59 -5.06 6.71 -9.26
CA TYR A 59 -4.99 6.15 -7.92
C TYR A 59 -5.85 6.96 -6.95
N GLU A 60 -6.69 6.27 -6.19
CA GLU A 60 -7.52 6.86 -5.14
C GLU A 60 -7.22 6.17 -3.80
N PRO A 61 -6.68 6.91 -2.81
CA PRO A 61 -6.50 6.37 -1.48
C PRO A 61 -7.86 6.26 -0.79
N ARG A 62 -8.19 5.07 -0.27
CA ARG A 62 -9.31 4.90 0.64
C ARG A 62 -8.78 4.44 1.98
N VAL A 63 -9.14 5.19 3.03
CA VAL A 63 -8.78 4.85 4.40
C VAL A 63 -10.03 4.93 5.28
N GLY A 64 -10.23 3.88 6.07
CA GLY A 64 -11.27 3.81 7.09
C GLY A 64 -10.65 3.66 8.46
N VAL A 65 -11.29 4.23 9.48
CA VAL A 65 -10.92 4.03 10.88
C VAL A 65 -12.14 3.57 11.65
N ASP A 66 -11.98 2.48 12.38
CA ASP A 66 -12.95 1.97 13.34
C ASP A 66 -12.34 1.97 14.75
N GLU A 67 -13.09 1.47 15.73
CA GLU A 67 -12.62 1.46 17.12
C GLU A 67 -11.37 0.61 17.34
N SER A 68 -11.05 -0.33 16.44
CA SER A 68 -9.98 -1.32 16.58
C SER A 68 -8.84 -1.15 15.59
N ALA A 69 -9.05 -0.45 14.47
CA ALA A 69 -8.12 -0.47 13.36
C ALA A 69 -8.18 0.75 12.45
N VAL A 70 -7.07 0.97 11.75
CA VAL A 70 -6.99 1.76 10.52
C VAL A 70 -6.88 0.79 9.35
N THR A 71 -7.79 0.91 8.38
CA THR A 71 -7.84 0.03 7.21
C THR A 71 -7.63 0.83 5.94
N PHE A 72 -6.61 0.48 5.16
CA PHE A 72 -6.34 1.03 3.84
C PHE A 72 -6.90 0.12 2.74
N GLU A 73 -7.83 0.63 1.94
CA GLU A 73 -8.49 -0.11 0.84
C GLU A 73 -8.35 0.65 -0.49
N PRO A 74 -7.12 0.98 -0.91
CA PRO A 74 -6.87 1.76 -2.12
C PRO A 74 -7.52 1.13 -3.35
N TYR A 75 -7.88 1.96 -4.32
CA TYR A 75 -8.37 1.50 -5.61
C TYR A 75 -7.83 2.35 -6.74
N PHE A 76 -7.89 1.79 -7.94
CA PHE A 76 -7.60 2.46 -9.19
C PHE A 76 -8.89 2.65 -9.98
N LEU A 77 -9.07 3.83 -10.53
CA LEU A 77 -10.03 4.05 -11.61
C LEU A 77 -9.31 3.76 -12.92
N VAL A 78 -9.78 2.78 -13.68
CA VAL A 78 -9.18 2.37 -14.97
C VAL A 78 -10.17 2.55 -16.10
N ASP A 79 -9.73 2.97 -17.27
CA ASP A 79 -10.64 3.11 -18.42
C ASP A 79 -11.16 1.76 -18.92
N LYS A 80 -12.44 1.71 -19.30
CA LYS A 80 -13.18 0.55 -19.84
C LYS A 80 -12.73 0.13 -21.25
N GLY A 81 -11.92 0.95 -21.91
CA GLY A 81 -11.40 0.70 -23.26
C GLY A 81 -10.45 -0.50 -23.35
N GLU A 82 -10.06 -0.87 -24.58
CA GLU A 82 -9.06 -1.92 -24.78
C GLU A 82 -7.77 -1.57 -24.02
N PRO A 83 -7.16 -2.55 -23.33
CA PRO A 83 -5.92 -2.34 -22.61
C PRO A 83 -4.84 -1.85 -23.59
N VAL A 84 -4.39 -0.61 -23.44
CA VAL A 84 -3.31 -0.05 -24.24
C VAL A 84 -1.98 -0.48 -23.61
N CYS A 85 -1.56 -1.71 -23.88
CA CYS A 85 -0.16 -2.08 -23.71
C CYS A 85 0.63 -1.44 -24.86
N LEU A 86 1.80 -0.85 -24.60
CA LEU A 86 2.71 -0.47 -25.68
C LEU A 86 2.99 -1.71 -26.56
N PRO A 87 2.91 -1.60 -27.90
CA PRO A 87 3.00 -2.77 -28.77
C PRO A 87 4.35 -3.49 -28.59
N THR A 88 4.28 -4.77 -28.25
CA THR A 88 5.42 -5.67 -28.01
C THR A 88 6.18 -6.07 -29.28
N GLU A 89 5.79 -5.57 -30.46
CA GLU A 89 6.31 -6.06 -31.75
C GLU A 89 7.61 -5.40 -32.26
N GLN A 90 8.22 -4.46 -31.54
CA GLN A 90 9.49 -3.86 -32.01
C GLN A 90 10.65 -3.87 -31.00
N VAL A 91 10.51 -4.59 -29.89
CA VAL A 91 11.59 -4.63 -28.90
C VAL A 91 11.67 -6.04 -28.29
N HIS A 92 12.48 -6.91 -28.90
CA HIS A 92 13.19 -8.01 -28.20
C HIS A 92 14.26 -7.46 -27.25
N VAL A 93 13.88 -6.46 -26.47
CA VAL A 93 14.49 -6.14 -25.19
C VAL A 93 13.35 -6.46 -24.24
N SER A 94 13.58 -7.27 -23.21
CA SER A 94 12.70 -7.22 -22.05
C SER A 94 12.79 -5.78 -21.52
N ALA A 95 11.98 -4.89 -22.08
CA ALA A 95 11.77 -3.56 -21.56
C ALA A 95 10.95 -3.79 -20.29
N PHE A 96 11.66 -4.24 -19.25
CA PHE A 96 11.23 -4.12 -17.87
C PHE A 96 10.72 -2.69 -17.74
N VAL A 97 9.41 -2.53 -17.70
CA VAL A 97 8.80 -1.27 -17.30
C VAL A 97 9.41 -0.98 -15.93
N PRO A 98 10.19 0.11 -15.77
CA PRO A 98 11.21 0.16 -14.74
C PRO A 98 10.67 0.15 -13.30
N ASN A 99 9.36 0.30 -13.11
CA ASN A 99 8.72 0.01 -11.83
C ASN A 99 7.23 -0.28 -12.02
N PHE A 100 6.80 -1.52 -11.81
CA PHE A 100 5.38 -1.88 -11.73
C PHE A 100 4.77 -1.49 -10.38
N MET A 101 5.41 -0.61 -9.60
CA MET A 101 4.95 -0.21 -8.27
C MET A 101 4.66 1.28 -8.21
N LEU A 102 3.51 1.62 -7.63
CA LEU A 102 3.20 2.93 -7.09
C LEU A 102 3.82 3.06 -5.70
N ASP A 103 4.71 4.03 -5.52
CA ASP A 103 5.20 4.46 -4.21
C ASP A 103 4.47 5.74 -3.80
N THR A 104 3.64 5.65 -2.77
CA THR A 104 2.74 6.73 -2.37
C THR A 104 2.65 6.89 -0.86
N LEU A 105 2.16 8.05 -0.43
CA LEU A 105 1.84 8.34 0.97
C LEU A 105 0.32 8.39 1.13
N GLY A 106 -0.21 7.51 1.96
CA GLY A 106 -1.57 7.61 2.49
C GLY A 106 -1.58 8.43 3.78
N SER A 107 -2.70 9.10 4.05
CA SER A 107 -2.93 9.80 5.32
C SER A 107 -4.02 9.10 6.10
N ALA A 108 -3.69 8.56 7.27
CA ALA A 108 -4.69 8.07 8.21
C ALA A 108 -5.26 9.24 9.02
N PRO A 109 -6.59 9.28 9.25
CA PRO A 109 -7.15 10.28 10.14
C PRO A 109 -6.69 10.03 11.59
N GLY A 110 -6.76 11.07 12.42
CA GLY A 110 -6.28 11.00 13.79
C GLY A 110 -7.08 10.03 14.66
N LEU A 111 -6.37 9.24 15.47
CA LEU A 111 -6.96 8.23 16.36
C LEU A 111 -7.32 8.86 17.70
N ALA A 112 -8.61 9.11 17.93
CA ALA A 112 -9.08 9.71 19.17
C ALA A 112 -9.06 8.68 20.31
N THR A 113 -8.24 8.92 21.33
CA THR A 113 -8.18 8.07 22.53
C THR A 113 -7.80 8.89 23.77
N PRO A 114 -8.46 8.67 24.93
CA PRO A 114 -8.13 9.37 26.18
C PRO A 114 -6.86 8.83 26.86
N SER A 115 -6.41 7.63 26.49
CA SER A 115 -5.21 6.97 27.01
C SER A 115 -4.45 6.27 25.89
N ALA A 116 -3.21 5.83 26.15
CA ALA A 116 -2.45 5.05 25.17
C ALA A 116 -3.27 3.82 24.74
N ARG A 117 -3.47 3.64 23.42
CA ARG A 117 -4.26 2.55 22.86
C ARG A 117 -3.64 2.03 21.57
N THR A 118 -3.62 0.71 21.44
CA THR A 118 -3.17 0.02 20.23
C THR A 118 -4.31 -0.15 19.26
N PHE A 119 -4.05 0.15 18.00
CA PHE A 119 -4.93 -0.09 16.86
C PHE A 119 -4.21 -0.97 15.86
N GLU A 120 -4.95 -1.86 15.20
CA GLU A 120 -4.40 -2.60 14.07
C GLU A 120 -4.23 -1.69 12.86
N ILE A 121 -3.17 -1.92 12.10
CA ILE A 121 -3.01 -1.38 10.75
C ILE A 121 -3.32 -2.51 9.78
N ARG A 122 -4.32 -2.29 8.94
CA ARG A 122 -4.83 -3.26 7.97
C ARG A 122 -4.78 -2.68 6.57
N ALA A 123 -4.64 -3.53 5.58
CA ALA A 123 -4.86 -3.14 4.20
C ALA A 123 -5.37 -4.29 3.34
N THR A 124 -5.98 -3.96 2.20
CA THR A 124 -6.17 -4.93 1.12
C THR A 124 -4.80 -5.46 0.70
N ALA A 125 -4.61 -6.77 0.77
CA ALA A 125 -3.34 -7.40 0.42
C ALA A 125 -3.60 -8.68 -0.35
N ASP A 126 -2.68 -9.02 -1.25
CA ASP A 126 -2.76 -10.29 -1.95
C ASP A 126 -2.28 -11.43 -1.04
N VAL A 127 -2.90 -12.59 -1.20
CA VAL A 127 -2.48 -13.85 -0.56
C VAL A 127 -1.62 -14.66 -1.54
N TYR A 128 -1.74 -14.42 -2.85
CA TYR A 128 -1.02 -15.12 -3.92
C TYR A 128 -0.82 -14.29 -5.19
N ALA A 129 0.20 -13.41 -5.21
CA ALA A 129 0.93 -12.85 -6.37
C ALA A 129 0.21 -12.63 -7.73
N SER A 130 -1.10 -12.43 -7.76
CA SER A 130 -1.91 -12.33 -8.96
C SER A 130 -2.83 -11.15 -8.79
N ALA A 131 -2.68 -10.13 -9.63
CA ALA A 131 -3.52 -8.95 -9.62
C ALA A 131 -5.01 -9.36 -9.49
N PRO A 132 -5.78 -8.74 -8.58
CA PRO A 132 -7.15 -9.14 -8.32
C PRO A 132 -7.96 -9.08 -9.63
N SER A 133 -8.78 -10.11 -9.86
CA SER A 133 -9.70 -10.13 -10.99
C SER A 133 -10.75 -9.01 -10.81
N PRO A 134 -11.19 -8.34 -11.90
CA PRO A 134 -12.24 -7.34 -11.81
C PRO A 134 -13.48 -7.88 -11.10
N GLY A 135 -13.93 -7.19 -10.05
CA GLY A 135 -15.14 -7.56 -9.29
C GLY A 135 -14.92 -8.46 -8.07
N VAL A 136 -13.68 -8.86 -7.74
CA VAL A 136 -13.37 -9.57 -6.50
C VAL A 136 -12.72 -8.61 -5.49
N SER A 137 -13.31 -8.47 -4.30
CA SER A 137 -12.67 -7.73 -3.20
C SER A 137 -11.42 -8.47 -2.73
N SER A 138 -10.26 -7.82 -2.77
CA SER A 138 -9.03 -8.38 -2.18
C SER A 138 -9.21 -8.55 -0.67
N PRO A 139 -8.69 -9.64 -0.07
CA PRO A 139 -8.81 -9.83 1.37
C PRO A 139 -8.05 -8.73 2.12
N VAL A 140 -8.61 -8.32 3.26
CA VAL A 140 -7.96 -7.38 4.18
C VAL A 140 -7.07 -8.17 5.14
N ARG A 141 -5.79 -7.80 5.23
CA ARG A 141 -4.81 -8.40 6.13
C ARG A 141 -4.32 -7.37 7.15
N THR A 142 -4.10 -7.80 8.39
CA THR A 142 -3.40 -7.00 9.39
C THR A 142 -1.90 -6.98 9.08
N PHE A 143 -1.33 -5.79 8.87
CA PHE A 143 0.10 -5.57 8.66
C PHE A 143 0.85 -5.47 9.98
N GLY A 144 0.21 -4.91 11.00
CA GLY A 144 0.76 -4.82 12.34
C GLY A 144 -0.09 -3.87 13.17
N ASN A 145 0.55 -3.12 14.05
CA ASN A 145 -0.14 -2.25 15.00
C ASN A 145 0.45 -0.84 15.01
N VAL A 146 -0.34 0.13 15.48
CA VAL A 146 0.09 1.48 15.84
C VAL A 146 -0.41 1.81 17.24
N ILE A 147 0.40 2.49 18.03
CA ILE A 147 -0.01 2.98 19.36
C ILE A 147 -0.36 4.46 19.25
N ALA A 148 -1.61 4.81 19.51
CA ALA A 148 -2.02 6.21 19.65
C ALA A 148 -1.78 6.66 21.10
N ARG A 149 -1.02 7.74 21.31
CA ARG A 149 -0.71 8.29 22.62
C ARG A 149 -1.31 9.69 22.80
N PRO A 150 -1.86 10.01 23.99
CA PRO A 150 -2.28 11.38 24.29
C PRO A 150 -1.09 12.34 24.45
N THR A 151 0.10 11.82 24.75
CA THR A 151 1.36 12.56 24.90
C THR A 151 2.27 12.40 23.68
N ASP A 152 3.50 12.90 23.76
CA ASP A 152 4.50 12.79 22.70
C ASP A 152 4.76 11.30 22.33
N PRO A 153 4.59 10.93 21.05
CA PRO A 153 4.89 9.59 20.56
C PRO A 153 6.40 9.39 20.39
N ASP A 154 6.86 8.15 20.50
CA ASP A 154 8.18 7.75 20.02
C ASP A 154 8.22 7.77 18.49
N THR A 155 9.12 8.59 17.94
CA THR A 155 9.30 8.76 16.49
C THR A 155 10.55 8.05 15.95
N THR A 156 11.26 7.27 16.78
CA THR A 156 12.50 6.60 16.39
C THR A 156 12.27 5.34 15.57
N LEU A 157 11.08 4.74 15.69
CA LEU A 157 10.70 3.49 15.03
C LEU A 157 9.60 3.71 14.00
N ARG A 158 9.78 3.12 12.82
CA ARG A 158 8.71 2.95 11.83
C ARG A 158 8.41 1.48 11.68
N ASN A 159 7.22 1.06 12.04
CA ASN A 159 6.76 -0.29 11.75
C ASN A 159 6.66 -0.47 10.23
N ALA A 160 6.97 -1.67 9.76
CA ALA A 160 6.87 -2.02 8.36
C ALA A 160 6.49 -3.48 8.18
N GLY A 161 5.86 -3.78 7.06
CA GLY A 161 5.46 -5.15 6.76
C GLY A 161 4.85 -5.26 5.38
N GLY A 162 4.73 -6.50 4.91
CA GLY A 162 4.28 -6.78 3.56
C GLY A 162 4.81 -8.08 3.00
N MET A 163 4.44 -8.38 1.77
CA MET A 163 4.95 -9.53 1.03
C MET A 163 6.30 -9.20 0.43
N VAL A 164 7.30 -10.02 0.73
CA VAL A 164 8.69 -9.75 0.33
C VAL A 164 9.35 -10.93 -0.35
N VAL A 165 10.39 -10.60 -1.11
CA VAL A 165 11.38 -11.57 -1.56
C VAL A 165 12.77 -11.14 -1.13
N LEU A 166 13.60 -12.13 -0.83
CA LEU A 166 15.00 -12.00 -0.52
C LEU A 166 15.78 -11.69 -1.78
N GLN A 167 16.70 -10.77 -1.65
CA GLN A 167 17.73 -10.47 -2.61
C GLN A 167 19.08 -10.45 -1.93
N PHE A 168 20.12 -10.55 -2.74
CA PHE A 168 21.48 -10.25 -2.33
C PHE A 168 22.04 -9.20 -3.28
N ASP A 169 22.73 -8.21 -2.73
CA ASP A 169 23.46 -7.25 -3.56
C ASP A 169 24.79 -7.86 -4.07
N ILE A 170 25.56 -7.05 -4.80
CA ILE A 170 26.82 -7.48 -5.39
C ILE A 170 27.90 -7.81 -4.34
N GLU A 171 27.76 -7.32 -3.11
CA GLU A 171 28.67 -7.57 -1.99
C GLU A 171 28.21 -8.76 -1.13
N GLY A 172 27.06 -9.37 -1.48
CA GLY A 172 26.48 -10.51 -0.78
C GLY A 172 25.60 -10.14 0.41
N CYS A 173 25.20 -8.88 0.52
CA CYS A 173 24.35 -8.40 1.59
C CYS A 173 22.88 -8.74 1.34
N ALA A 174 22.25 -9.33 2.36
CA ALA A 174 20.86 -9.73 2.37
C ALA A 174 19.95 -8.50 2.51
N LEU A 175 19.05 -8.36 1.54
CA LEU A 175 18.01 -7.34 1.54
C LEU A 175 16.66 -7.97 1.21
N ILE A 176 15.59 -7.39 1.74
CA ILE A 176 14.22 -7.72 1.34
C ILE A 176 13.69 -6.62 0.43
N ARG A 177 12.88 -7.00 -0.55
CA ARG A 177 12.10 -6.04 -1.34
C ARG A 177 10.64 -6.47 -1.42
N PRO A 178 9.70 -5.55 -1.66
CA PRO A 178 8.33 -5.90 -2.03
C PRO A 178 8.33 -6.90 -3.20
N ALA A 179 7.51 -7.95 -3.11
CA ALA A 179 7.61 -9.11 -3.99
C ALA A 179 7.34 -8.82 -5.48
N GLY A 180 6.42 -7.92 -5.77
CA GLY A 180 5.98 -7.43 -7.09
C GLY A 180 6.84 -6.30 -7.64
N SER A 181 7.79 -5.78 -6.86
CA SER A 181 8.77 -4.82 -7.38
C SER A 181 9.98 -5.50 -7.99
N TYR A 182 10.33 -5.21 -9.24
CA TYR A 182 11.64 -5.57 -9.78
C TYR A 182 12.69 -4.45 -9.62
N ASN A 183 12.34 -3.36 -8.93
CA ASN A 183 13.22 -2.23 -8.74
C ASN A 183 14.22 -2.51 -7.59
N PRO A 184 15.53 -2.65 -7.88
CA PRO A 184 16.53 -2.92 -6.84
C PRO A 184 16.63 -1.76 -5.82
N GLY A 185 16.22 -0.54 -6.17
CA GLY A 185 16.21 0.62 -5.28
C GLY A 185 15.16 0.56 -4.15
N LEU A 186 14.23 -0.41 -4.19
CA LEU A 186 13.26 -0.64 -3.10
C LEU A 186 13.74 -1.71 -2.10
N GLY A 187 14.96 -2.24 -2.27
CA GLY A 187 15.57 -3.16 -1.32
C GLY A 187 15.84 -2.48 0.03
N ILE A 188 15.51 -3.17 1.12
CA ILE A 188 15.79 -2.76 2.49
C ILE A 188 16.71 -3.80 3.11
N VAL A 189 17.87 -3.35 3.59
CA VAL A 189 18.88 -4.21 4.23
C VAL A 189 18.30 -4.84 5.49
N LEU A 190 18.45 -6.16 5.62
CA LEU A 190 18.13 -6.87 6.85
C LEU A 190 19.12 -6.48 7.95
N GLU A 191 18.65 -6.19 9.16
CA GLU A 191 19.55 -5.92 10.28
C GLU A 191 20.40 -7.15 10.61
N ASP A 192 19.76 -8.33 10.71
CA ASP A 192 20.46 -9.60 10.86
C ASP A 192 20.67 -10.26 9.49
N GLN A 193 21.92 -10.22 9.02
CA GLN A 193 22.33 -10.79 7.73
C GLN A 193 22.27 -12.32 7.67
N ALA A 194 22.13 -13.01 8.82
CA ALA A 194 21.90 -14.45 8.85
C ALA A 194 20.43 -14.82 8.70
N ASP A 195 19.50 -13.90 8.95
CA ASP A 195 18.06 -14.18 9.09
C ASP A 195 17.31 -14.27 7.76
N THR A 196 17.85 -15.05 6.82
CA THR A 196 17.41 -15.13 5.41
C THR A 196 16.45 -16.27 5.12
N VAL A 197 16.32 -17.22 6.04
CA VAL A 197 15.55 -18.45 5.82
C VAL A 197 14.07 -18.15 5.60
N GLY A 198 13.51 -18.69 4.51
CA GLY A 198 12.09 -18.58 4.19
C GLY A 198 11.64 -17.19 3.71
N LEU A 199 12.56 -16.26 3.43
CA LEU A 199 12.24 -14.91 2.96
C LEU A 199 11.96 -14.85 1.46
N ASN A 200 11.09 -15.69 0.92
CA ASN A 200 10.72 -15.64 -0.49
C ASN A 200 9.23 -15.83 -0.67
N TRP A 201 8.55 -14.83 -1.22
CA TRP A 201 7.08 -14.77 -1.34
C TRP A 201 6.39 -15.01 0.01
N VAL A 202 6.91 -14.36 1.06
CA VAL A 202 6.41 -14.48 2.43
C VAL A 202 5.99 -13.13 2.95
N PHE A 203 4.97 -13.10 3.81
CA PHE A 203 4.59 -11.88 4.48
C PHE A 203 5.42 -11.71 5.75
N VAL A 204 6.06 -10.56 5.89
CA VAL A 204 6.88 -10.22 7.05
C VAL A 204 6.28 -9.05 7.82
N ARG A 205 6.62 -8.98 9.10
CA ARG A 205 6.40 -7.82 9.95
C ARG A 205 7.67 -7.50 10.72
N GLY A 206 7.89 -6.23 10.97
CA GLY A 206 9.00 -5.75 11.76
C GLY A 206 9.02 -4.22 11.81
N TYR A 207 10.21 -3.67 11.99
CA TYR A 207 10.38 -2.22 12.04
C TYR A 207 11.67 -1.77 11.35
N ILE A 208 11.65 -0.53 10.89
CA ILE A 208 12.74 0.18 10.28
C ILE A 208 13.25 1.19 11.30
N HIS A 209 14.55 1.18 11.51
CA HIS A 209 15.24 2.12 12.38
C HIS A 209 16.61 2.49 11.79
N ASN A 210 17.24 3.49 12.39
CA ASN A 210 18.63 3.81 12.10
C ASN A 210 19.53 3.03 13.05
N ALA A 211 20.28 2.07 12.52
CA ALA A 211 21.29 1.33 13.27
C ALA A 211 22.48 2.23 13.63
N ALA A 212 22.99 2.07 14.86
CA ALA A 212 24.15 2.83 15.34
C ALA A 212 25.45 2.45 14.58
N VAL A 213 25.55 1.19 14.15
CA VAL A 213 26.62 0.68 13.30
C VAL A 213 26.01 0.31 11.95
N PRO A 214 26.54 0.81 10.82
CA PRO A 214 26.01 0.45 9.51
C PRO A 214 26.07 -1.06 9.26
N VAL A 215 24.98 -1.62 8.77
CA VAL A 215 24.90 -3.00 8.27
C VAL A 215 24.96 -2.91 6.75
N CYS A 216 25.94 -3.56 6.13
CA CYS A 216 26.09 -3.51 4.67
C CYS A 216 26.17 -2.08 4.10
N GLY A 217 26.87 -1.20 4.83
CA GLY A 217 26.99 0.22 4.47
C GLY A 217 25.72 1.06 4.67
N GLN A 218 24.61 0.46 5.11
CA GLN A 218 23.35 1.15 5.36
C GLN A 218 23.10 1.36 6.85
N THR A 219 22.63 2.55 7.22
CA THR A 219 22.14 2.82 8.58
C THR A 219 20.65 2.55 8.70
N ARG A 220 19.87 2.75 7.63
CA ARG A 220 18.44 2.40 7.58
C ARG A 220 18.31 0.90 7.33
N VAL A 221 17.96 0.15 8.36
CA VAL A 221 17.85 -1.32 8.32
C VAL A 221 16.45 -1.77 8.72
N PHE A 222 16.11 -2.99 8.35
CA PHE A 222 14.87 -3.65 8.76
C PHE A 222 15.16 -4.74 9.79
N HIS A 223 14.60 -4.59 10.97
CA HIS A 223 14.54 -5.63 11.98
C HIS A 223 13.32 -6.50 11.72
N LEU A 224 13.54 -7.80 11.53
CA LEU A 224 12.48 -8.77 11.26
C LEU A 224 11.92 -9.35 12.56
N GLU A 225 10.61 -9.22 12.79
CA GLU A 225 9.96 -9.77 13.99
C GLU A 225 9.19 -11.06 13.70
N SER A 226 8.55 -11.19 12.54
CA SER A 226 7.76 -12.37 12.20
C SER A 226 7.62 -12.62 10.70
N ARG A 227 7.37 -13.89 10.36
CA ARG A 227 7.10 -14.42 9.01
C ARG A 227 5.79 -15.20 9.06
N ASN A 228 4.84 -14.91 8.17
CA ASN A 228 3.51 -15.50 8.17
C ASN A 228 3.01 -15.87 6.78
#